data_AF-A0A1B6J8H3-F1
#
_entry.id   AF-A0A1B6J8H3-F1
#
_cell.length_a   1.000
_cell.length_b   1.000
_cell.length_c   1.000
_cell.angle_alpha   90.00
_cell.angle_beta   90.00
_cell.angle_gamma   90.00
#
_symmetry.space_group_name_H-M   'P 1'
#
loop_
_entity.id
_entity.type
_entity.pdbx_description
1 polymer ?
#
loop_
_entity_poly.entity_id
_entity_poly.type
_entity_poly.pdbx_seq_one_letter_code
_entity_poly.pdbx_strand_id
1 'polypeptide(L)'
;MMEIAAIAGIHLRSGCFCNPGACQKHLRLSDSEYLQFYSEAGHVCGDYIDVVNGKPTGSVRASVGYYTRQSDIDMLYFAIRDYLRSLPPPVLPLIPNVVNNVPMNVDGLVDELPMDLYLMAPAMRLTEMYIYPIKSCRGMA
;
A
#
# COMPACT_ATOMS: atom_id res chain seq x y z
N MET A 1 8.97 -2.21 1.67
CA MET A 1 8.32 -3.50 1.30
C MET A 1 9.13 -4.30 0.28
N MET A 2 9.45 -3.74 -0.89
CA MET A 2 10.09 -4.48 -2.00
C MET A 2 11.37 -5.23 -1.58
N GLU A 3 12.23 -4.59 -0.78
CA GLU A 3 13.48 -5.18 -0.28
C GLU A 3 13.24 -6.36 0.67
N ILE A 4 12.32 -6.21 1.63
CA ILE A 4 11.97 -7.29 2.57
C ILE A 4 11.38 -8.49 1.83
N ALA A 5 10.52 -8.22 0.85
CA ALA A 5 9.97 -9.27 -0.02
C ALA A 5 11.09 -10.01 -0.78
N ALA A 6 12.04 -9.27 -1.35
CA ALA A 6 13.16 -9.86 -2.08
C ALA A 6 14.06 -10.74 -1.18
N ILE A 7 14.33 -10.30 0.07
CA ILE A 7 15.06 -11.10 1.06
C ILE A 7 14.32 -12.39 1.39
N ALA A 8 12.99 -12.33 1.45
CA ALA A 8 12.13 -13.50 1.62
C ALA A 8 11.98 -14.33 0.32
N GLY A 9 12.67 -14.00 -0.78
CA GLY A 9 12.55 -14.75 -2.05
C GLY A 9 11.25 -14.47 -2.83
N ILE A 10 10.53 -13.41 -2.48
CA ILE A 10 9.29 -12.98 -3.12
C ILE A 10 9.60 -11.86 -4.11
N HIS A 11 9.25 -12.07 -5.38
CA HIS A 11 9.37 -11.04 -6.41
C HIS A 11 8.06 -10.29 -6.61
N LEU A 12 8.02 -9.05 -6.14
CA LEU A 12 6.89 -8.13 -6.32
C LEU A 12 7.10 -7.24 -7.55
N ARG A 13 5.99 -6.76 -8.14
CA ARG A 13 6.00 -5.78 -9.24
C ARG A 13 5.19 -4.56 -8.84
N SER A 14 5.77 -3.36 -8.93
CA SER A 14 5.07 -2.09 -8.71
C SER A 14 4.58 -1.46 -10.02
N GLY A 15 3.91 -0.31 -9.90
CA GLY A 15 3.45 0.48 -11.04
C GLY A 15 2.05 0.13 -11.55
N CYS A 16 1.62 0.89 -12.56
CA CYS A 16 0.34 0.69 -13.23
C CYS A 16 0.33 -0.62 -14.06
N PHE A 17 -0.86 -1.18 -14.29
CA PHE A 17 -1.13 -2.19 -15.29
C PHE A 17 -0.83 -1.67 -16.69
N CYS A 18 -0.38 -2.56 -17.60
CA CYS A 18 -0.14 -2.21 -19.00
C CYS A 18 -1.42 -1.80 -19.76
N ASN A 19 -2.58 -1.84 -19.09
CA ASN A 19 -3.84 -1.28 -19.54
C ASN A 19 -4.15 -0.05 -18.66
N PRO A 20 -3.92 1.19 -19.16
CA PRO A 20 -4.23 2.45 -18.49
C PRO A 20 -5.64 2.48 -17.86
N GLY A 21 -6.65 2.08 -18.63
CA GLY A 21 -8.04 2.05 -18.16
C GLY A 21 -8.29 1.05 -17.03
N ALA A 22 -7.47 0.00 -16.92
CA ALA A 22 -7.55 -0.90 -15.77
C ALA A 22 -7.05 -0.22 -14.49
N CYS A 23 -5.95 0.54 -14.53
CA CYS A 23 -5.51 1.31 -13.36
C CYS A 23 -6.55 2.31 -12.94
N GLN A 24 -7.03 3.10 -13.89
CA GLN A 24 -8.04 4.11 -13.64
C GLN A 24 -9.28 3.52 -12.95
N LYS A 25 -9.79 2.39 -13.46
CA LYS A 25 -10.94 1.70 -12.88
C LYS A 25 -10.66 1.15 -11.47
N HIS A 26 -9.53 0.47 -11.26
CA HIS A 26 -9.23 -0.15 -9.96
C HIS A 26 -8.90 0.87 -8.87
N LEU A 27 -8.22 1.95 -9.24
CA LEU A 27 -7.87 3.05 -8.33
C LEU A 27 -9.02 4.06 -8.16
N ARG A 28 -10.18 3.80 -8.81
CA ARG A 28 -11.39 4.64 -8.76
C ARG A 28 -11.07 6.10 -9.09
N LEU A 29 -10.27 6.30 -10.14
CA LEU A 29 -9.88 7.63 -10.64
C LEU A 29 -10.92 8.12 -11.66
N SER A 30 -11.32 9.39 -11.57
CA SER A 30 -12.11 10.01 -12.62
C SER A 30 -11.25 10.25 -13.88
N ASP A 31 -11.89 10.48 -15.03
CA ASP A 31 -11.18 10.83 -16.26
C ASP A 31 -10.32 12.09 -16.10
N SER A 32 -10.83 13.09 -15.37
CA SER A 32 -10.11 14.35 -15.12
C SER A 32 -8.90 14.15 -14.22
N GLU A 33 -9.03 13.38 -13.15
CA GLU A 33 -7.91 13.05 -12.25
C GLU A 33 -6.84 12.24 -12.99
N TYR A 34 -7.27 11.25 -13.77
CA TYR A 34 -6.34 10.43 -14.53
C TYR A 34 -5.57 11.26 -15.54
N LEU A 35 -6.23 12.15 -16.30
CA LEU A 35 -5.56 13.08 -17.22
C LEU A 35 -4.59 14.00 -16.47
N GLN A 36 -5.01 14.56 -15.34
CA GLN A 36 -4.16 15.44 -14.51
C GLN A 36 -2.85 14.76 -14.10
N PHE A 37 -2.89 13.45 -13.79
CA PHE A 37 -1.68 12.72 -13.43
C PHE A 37 -0.65 12.77 -14.57
N TYR A 38 -1.07 12.55 -15.82
CA TYR A 38 -0.16 12.57 -16.97
C TYR A 38 0.21 13.98 -17.42
N SER A 39 -0.77 14.90 -17.47
CA SER A 39 -0.56 16.22 -18.09
C SER A 39 0.07 17.24 -17.15
N GLU A 40 -0.29 17.24 -15.87
CA GLU A 40 0.13 18.27 -14.90
C GLU A 40 1.18 17.73 -13.95
N ALA A 41 1.00 16.51 -13.43
CA ALA A 41 1.97 15.89 -12.53
C ALA A 41 3.13 15.22 -13.28
N GLY A 42 3.05 15.11 -14.61
CA GLY A 42 4.08 14.51 -15.45
C GLY A 42 4.26 13.01 -15.24
N HIS A 43 3.23 12.32 -14.73
CA HIS A 43 3.28 10.88 -14.51
C HIS A 43 3.45 10.14 -15.84
N VAL A 44 4.38 9.19 -15.90
CA VAL A 44 4.58 8.26 -16.99
C VAL A 44 4.79 6.85 -16.44
N CYS A 45 4.43 5.84 -17.22
CA CYS A 45 4.60 4.45 -16.76
C CYS A 45 6.08 4.14 -16.49
N GLY A 46 6.38 3.72 -15.26
CA GLY A 46 7.75 3.39 -14.82
C GLY A 46 8.56 4.58 -14.32
N ASP A 47 7.93 5.72 -14.05
CA ASP A 47 8.55 6.80 -13.29
C ASP A 47 8.65 6.49 -11.79
N TYR A 48 9.05 7.50 -11.02
CA TYR A 48 9.15 7.47 -9.57
C TYR A 48 7.98 8.18 -8.88
N ILE A 49 6.88 8.48 -9.60
CA ILE A 49 5.73 9.23 -9.10
C ILE A 49 4.64 8.22 -8.73
N ASP A 50 4.71 7.70 -7.51
CA ASP A 50 3.78 6.67 -7.02
C ASP A 50 2.45 7.22 -6.47
N VAL A 51 2.41 8.51 -6.12
CA VAL A 51 1.23 9.18 -5.52
C VAL A 51 1.06 10.59 -6.08
N VAL A 52 -0.14 10.93 -6.55
CA VAL A 52 -0.52 12.27 -7.00
C VAL A 52 -1.82 12.67 -6.28
N ASN A 53 -1.84 13.84 -5.65
CA ASN A 53 -3.01 14.36 -4.92
C ASN A 53 -3.58 13.37 -3.87
N GLY A 54 -2.70 12.62 -3.20
CA GLY A 54 -3.08 11.61 -2.20
C GLY A 54 -3.67 10.32 -2.77
N LYS A 55 -3.70 10.18 -4.10
CA LYS A 55 -4.15 8.97 -4.79
C LYS A 55 -2.96 8.23 -5.40
N PRO A 56 -2.90 6.90 -5.31
CA PRO A 56 -1.83 6.13 -5.92
C PRO A 56 -1.92 6.19 -7.45
N THR A 57 -0.78 6.07 -8.12
CA THR A 57 -0.69 5.99 -9.58
C THR A 57 -0.64 4.54 -10.09
N GLY A 58 -0.41 3.58 -9.18
CA GLY A 58 -0.23 2.18 -9.52
C GLY A 58 -0.56 1.22 -8.38
N SER A 59 -0.09 -0.02 -8.52
CA SER A 59 -0.31 -1.08 -7.53
C SER A 59 0.92 -1.95 -7.35
N VAL A 60 1.10 -2.50 -6.15
CA VAL A 60 2.07 -3.56 -5.89
C VAL A 60 1.38 -4.90 -6.14
N ARG A 61 2.00 -5.76 -6.95
CA ARG A 61 1.40 -7.00 -7.45
C ARG A 61 2.36 -8.17 -7.22
N ALA A 62 1.81 -9.27 -6.74
CA ALA A 62 2.44 -10.59 -6.76
C ALA A 62 1.70 -11.45 -7.80
N SER A 63 2.42 -12.31 -8.51
CA SER A 63 1.84 -13.24 -9.47
C SER A 63 2.02 -14.67 -8.98
N VAL A 64 0.93 -15.41 -8.92
CA VAL A 64 0.92 -16.84 -8.56
C VAL A 64 0.75 -17.65 -9.85
N GLY A 65 1.44 -18.78 -9.94
CA GLY A 65 1.43 -19.64 -11.11
C GLY A 65 1.17 -21.09 -10.74
N TYR A 66 1.19 -21.97 -11.74
CA TYR A 66 0.95 -23.40 -11.57
C TYR A 66 1.86 -24.07 -10.52
N TYR A 67 3.11 -23.61 -10.41
CA TYR A 67 4.09 -24.14 -9.47
C TYR A 67 4.07 -23.49 -8.08
N THR A 68 3.20 -22.48 -7.86
CA THR A 68 3.08 -21.82 -6.56
C THR A 68 2.45 -22.78 -5.56
N ARG A 69 3.15 -23.04 -4.45
CA ARG A 69 2.69 -23.88 -3.34
C ARG A 69 2.02 -23.03 -2.27
N GLN A 70 1.24 -23.67 -1.40
CA GLN A 70 0.66 -23.00 -0.23
C GLN A 70 1.72 -22.30 0.62
N SER A 71 2.89 -22.93 0.81
CA SER A 71 4.02 -22.36 1.55
C SER A 71 4.49 -21.01 0.98
N ASP A 72 4.41 -20.83 -0.34
CA ASP A 72 4.84 -19.59 -1.00
C ASP A 72 3.83 -18.47 -0.74
N ILE A 73 2.53 -18.81 -0.66
CA ILE A 73 1.47 -17.88 -0.28
C ILE A 73 1.60 -17.48 1.19
N ASP A 74 1.88 -18.45 2.07
CA ASP A 74 2.08 -18.20 3.50
C ASP A 74 3.28 -17.27 3.72
N MET A 75 4.36 -17.47 2.98
CA MET A 75 5.54 -16.60 3.01
C MET A 75 5.20 -15.17 2.56
N LEU A 76 4.42 -15.01 1.48
CA LEU A 76 3.93 -13.70 1.04
C LEU A 76 3.07 -13.03 2.12
N TYR A 77 2.17 -13.78 2.74
CA TYR A 77 1.34 -13.29 3.84
C TYR A 77 2.18 -12.82 5.03
N PHE A 78 3.15 -13.62 5.48
CA PHE A 78 4.02 -13.24 6.59
C PHE A 78 4.88 -12.02 6.26
N ALA A 79 5.43 -11.93 5.06
CA ALA A 79 6.18 -10.77 4.62
C ALA A 79 5.34 -9.48 4.65
N ILE A 80 4.09 -9.53 4.17
CA ILE A 80 3.17 -8.38 4.21
C ILE A 80 2.83 -8.02 5.66
N ARG A 81 2.47 -9.02 6.47
CA ARG A 81 2.11 -8.82 7.88
C ARG A 81 3.25 -8.19 8.68
N ASP A 82 4.44 -8.73 8.55
CA ASP A 82 5.60 -8.32 9.32
C ASP A 82 6.10 -6.95 8.84
N TYR A 83 6.04 -6.67 7.53
CA TYR A 83 6.27 -5.31 7.01
C TYR A 83 5.30 -4.30 7.62
N LEU A 84 3.99 -4.57 7.60
CA LEU A 84 3.00 -3.65 8.16
C LEU A 84 3.20 -3.40 9.66
N ARG A 85 3.64 -4.42 10.41
CA ARG A 85 4.00 -4.29 11.83
C ARG A 85 5.28 -3.51 12.08
N SER A 86 6.24 -3.56 11.15
CA SER A 86 7.51 -2.83 11.26
C SER A 86 7.40 -1.34 10.98
N LEU A 87 6.28 -0.89 10.40
CA LEU A 87 6.06 0.52 10.13
C LEU A 87 5.94 1.28 11.45
N PRO A 88 6.55 2.48 11.54
CA PRO A 88 6.48 3.26 12.77
C PRO A 88 5.00 3.56 13.08
N PRO A 89 4.62 3.57 14.37
CA PRO A 89 3.31 4.06 14.76
C PRO A 89 3.18 5.48 14.19
N PRO A 90 2.01 5.84 13.66
CA PRO A 90 1.87 7.09 12.95
C PRO A 90 2.17 8.23 13.92
N VAL A 91 3.18 9.02 13.58
CA VAL A 91 3.54 10.21 14.34
C VAL A 91 2.34 11.14 14.24
N LEU A 92 1.62 11.32 15.34
CA LEU A 92 0.62 12.38 15.40
C LEU A 92 1.32 13.69 15.03
N PRO A 93 0.75 14.52 14.15
CA PRO A 93 1.10 15.93 14.16
C PRO A 93 0.84 16.38 15.59
N LEU A 94 1.92 16.75 16.29
CA LEU A 94 1.89 17.21 17.67
C LEU A 94 0.84 18.32 17.78
N ILE A 95 -0.36 17.97 18.24
CA ILE A 95 -1.33 18.97 18.68
C ILE A 95 -0.67 19.53 19.95
N PRO A 96 -0.30 20.83 19.99
CA PRO A 96 0.59 21.36 21.04
C PRO A 96 0.10 21.16 22.48
N ASN A 97 -1.18 20.79 22.67
CA ASN A 97 -1.85 20.79 23.96
C ASN A 97 -2.10 19.41 24.59
N VAL A 98 -1.62 18.30 24.00
CA VAL A 98 -1.86 16.93 24.55
C VAL A 98 -0.64 16.34 25.27
N VAL A 99 0.56 16.92 25.10
CA VAL A 99 1.83 16.30 25.53
C VAL A 99 2.11 16.40 27.04
N ASN A 100 1.34 17.17 27.81
CA ASN A 100 1.68 17.39 29.22
C ASN A 100 1.36 16.21 30.16
N ASN A 101 0.61 15.19 29.73
CA ASN A 101 0.16 14.12 30.62
C ASN A 101 0.50 12.68 30.17
N VAL A 102 1.25 12.48 29.09
CA VAL A 102 1.63 11.12 28.66
C VAL A 102 3.10 10.87 29.02
N PRO A 103 3.40 10.04 30.03
CA PRO A 103 4.78 9.68 30.33
C PRO A 103 5.36 8.91 29.13
N MET A 104 6.41 9.47 28.51
CA MET A 104 7.20 8.78 27.49
C MET A 104 7.96 7.63 28.15
N ASN A 105 7.34 6.46 28.19
CA ASN A 105 8.04 5.19 28.32
C ASN A 105 7.56 4.30 27.18
N VAL A 106 8.40 4.20 26.15
CA VAL A 106 8.05 3.62 24.84
C VAL A 106 8.10 2.09 24.81
N ASP A 107 8.54 1.47 25.91
CA ASP A 107 8.61 0.02 26.06
C ASP A 107 7.34 -0.50 26.76
N GLY A 108 6.26 -0.69 25.98
CA GLY A 108 5.05 -1.40 26.44
C GLY A 108 3.70 -0.73 26.15
N LEU A 109 3.66 0.49 25.60
CA LEU A 109 2.42 1.26 25.39
C LEU A 109 1.66 0.94 24.09
N VAL A 110 2.05 -0.10 23.34
CA VAL A 110 1.38 -0.44 22.07
C VAL A 110 0.00 -1.07 22.31
N ASP A 111 -0.25 -1.64 23.48
CA ASP A 111 -1.51 -2.32 23.83
C ASP A 111 -2.59 -1.40 24.41
N GLU A 112 -2.25 -0.17 24.82
CA GLU A 112 -3.18 0.81 25.40
C GLU A 112 -3.25 2.15 24.65
N LEU A 113 -2.89 2.18 23.35
CA LEU A 113 -3.18 3.37 22.56
C LEU A 113 -4.70 3.50 22.36
N PRO A 114 -5.34 4.65 22.68
CA PRO A 114 -6.75 4.87 22.40
C PRO A 114 -7.02 4.62 20.91
N MET A 115 -7.98 3.75 20.61
CA MET A 115 -8.37 3.38 19.23
C MET A 115 -8.61 4.63 18.35
N ASP A 116 -9.11 5.69 18.98
CA ASP A 116 -9.41 6.98 18.39
C ASP A 116 -8.16 7.68 17.83
N LEU A 117 -7.01 7.47 18.48
CA LEU A 117 -5.71 8.04 18.09
C LEU A 117 -5.09 7.24 16.94
N TYR A 118 -5.26 5.92 16.94
CA TYR A 118 -4.88 5.06 15.82
C TYR A 118 -5.63 5.49 14.54
N LEU A 119 -6.91 5.87 14.66
CA LEU A 119 -7.76 6.37 13.55
C LEU A 119 -7.35 7.75 13.01
N MET A 120 -6.68 8.57 13.81
CA MET A 120 -6.39 9.99 13.51
C MET A 120 -5.08 10.24 12.77
N ALA A 121 -4.21 9.23 12.64
CA ALA A 121 -2.90 9.39 12.01
C ALA A 121 -2.70 8.29 10.95
N PRO A 122 -2.06 8.56 9.80
CA PRO A 122 -2.00 7.62 8.69
C PRO A 122 -0.95 6.55 8.98
N ALA A 123 -1.27 5.62 9.89
CA ALA A 123 -0.62 4.32 9.88
C ALA A 123 -0.89 3.77 8.48
N MET A 124 0.16 3.34 7.77
CA MET A 124 -0.04 2.68 6.48
C MET A 124 -0.82 1.40 6.75
N ARG A 125 -2.13 1.44 6.51
CA ARG A 125 -3.05 0.34 6.73
C ARG A 125 -3.31 -0.34 5.41
N LEU A 126 -3.23 -1.66 5.41
CA LEU A 126 -3.76 -2.43 4.30
C LEU A 126 -5.28 -2.33 4.32
N THR A 127 -5.84 -1.57 3.39
CA THR A 127 -7.29 -1.36 3.28
C THR A 127 -7.94 -2.48 2.48
N GLU A 128 -7.37 -2.84 1.34
CA GLU A 128 -7.96 -3.78 0.38
C GLU A 128 -6.86 -4.62 -0.28
N MET A 129 -7.17 -5.90 -0.55
CA MET A 129 -6.38 -6.78 -1.43
C MET A 129 -7.28 -7.30 -2.54
N TYR A 130 -6.74 -7.40 -3.74
CA TYR A 130 -7.46 -7.84 -4.92
C TYR A 130 -6.78 -9.06 -5.55
N ILE A 131 -7.58 -10.08 -5.87
CA ILE A 131 -7.12 -11.26 -6.60
C ILE A 131 -7.65 -11.17 -8.02
N TYR A 132 -6.75 -11.26 -9.01
CA TYR A 132 -7.09 -11.20 -10.42
C TYR A 132 -6.81 -12.55 -11.10
N PRO A 133 -7.75 -13.08 -11.91
CA PRO A 133 -7.45 -14.24 -12.75
C PRO A 133 -6.37 -13.89 -13.79
N ILE A 134 -5.51 -14.87 -14.11
CA ILE A 134 -4.29 -14.67 -14.90
C ILE A 134 -4.60 -14.05 -16.28
N LYS A 135 -3.84 -12.97 -16.59
CA LYS A 135 -3.76 -12.08 -17.77
C LYS A 135 -4.67 -10.84 -17.81
N SER A 136 -4.09 -9.74 -17.31
CA SER A 136 -3.96 -8.36 -17.86
C SER A 136 -5.04 -7.64 -18.69
N CYS A 137 -6.14 -8.26 -19.11
CA CYS A 137 -7.25 -7.61 -19.80
C CYS A 137 -8.56 -8.25 -19.32
N ARG A 138 -9.39 -7.45 -18.64
CA ARG A 138 -10.73 -7.74 -18.08
C ARG A 138 -11.42 -9.04 -18.58
N GLY A 139 -11.80 -9.93 -17.66
CA GLY A 139 -13.03 -10.72 -17.82
C GLY A 139 -14.22 -9.77 -17.66
N MET A 140 -15.01 -9.62 -18.73
CA MET A 140 -16.19 -8.77 -18.71
C MET A 140 -17.25 -9.39 -17.79
N ALA A 141 -17.62 -8.62 -16.76
CA ALA A 141 -18.97 -8.54 -16.25
C ALA A 141 -19.32 -7.05 -16.14
#